data_AF-A0A9D5TMP4-F1
#
_entry.id   AF-A0A9D5TMP4-F1
#
_cell.length_a   1.000
_cell.length_b   1.000
_cell.length_c   1.000
_cell.angle_alpha   90.00
_cell.angle_beta   90.00
_cell.angle_gamma   90.00
#
_symmetry.space_group_name_H-M   'P 1'
#
loop_
_entity.id
_entity.type
_entity.pdbx_description
1 polymer ?
#
loop_
_entity_poly.entity_id
_entity_poly.type
_entity_poly.pdbx_seq_one_letter_code
_entity_poly.pdbx_strand_id
1 'polypeptide(L)'
;MLPDVPEEDDGIRRYYHVSLGAVPMVAKFANMSVPQMQELDFIDYLILRRDAFISALSRSKEGLEALEAAWMKEQTKADRAALRRVIHGRKR
;
A
#
# COMPACT_ATOMS: atom_id res chain seq x y z
N MET A 1 0.67 -7.39 10.92
CA MET A 1 0.29 -5.96 10.98
C MET A 1 1.42 -5.21 10.28
N LEU A 2 1.16 -4.47 9.20
CA LEU A 2 2.23 -3.62 8.66
C LEU A 2 2.64 -2.63 9.75
N PRO A 3 3.94 -2.42 9.98
CA PRO A 3 4.41 -1.47 10.97
C PRO A 3 3.95 -0.06 10.59
N ASP A 4 3.35 0.63 11.55
CA ASP A 4 2.97 2.04 11.44
C ASP A 4 4.28 2.83 11.33
N VAL A 5 4.56 3.35 10.14
CA VAL A 5 5.71 4.25 9.95
C VAL A 5 5.29 5.56 10.59
N PRO A 6 5.96 6.03 11.65
CA PRO A 6 5.53 7.25 12.32
C PRO A 6 5.60 8.42 11.33
N GLU A 7 4.46 9.03 11.06
CA GLU A 7 4.40 10.29 10.29
C GLU A 7 5.12 11.40 11.07
N GLU A 8 5.81 12.30 10.36
CA GLU A 8 6.46 13.47 10.97
C GLU A 8 5.42 14.33 11.71
N ASP A 9 5.80 14.81 12.89
CA ASP A 9 4.92 15.47 13.86
C ASP A 9 4.39 16.81 13.31
N ASP A 10 3.12 16.84 12.89
CA ASP A 10 2.37 18.04 12.45
C ASP A 10 2.23 19.12 13.54
N GLY A 11 2.77 18.92 14.75
CA GLY A 11 2.60 19.82 15.90
C GLY A 11 1.22 19.77 16.54
N ILE A 12 0.34 18.88 16.06
CA ILE A 12 -1.00 18.65 16.60
C ILE A 12 -0.94 17.42 17.51
N ARG A 13 -0.92 17.63 18.83
CA ARG A 13 -0.98 16.55 19.83
C ARG A 13 -2.32 15.82 19.77
N ARG A 14 -2.33 14.66 19.11
CA ARG A 14 -3.43 13.70 19.14
C ARG A 14 -3.13 12.65 20.21
N TYR A 15 -3.97 12.55 21.24
CA TYR A 15 -3.79 11.59 22.34
C TYR A 15 -4.28 10.17 22.02
N TYR A 16 -5.08 10.02 20.96
CA TYR A 16 -5.62 8.74 20.51
C TYR A 16 -5.44 8.61 19.00
N HIS A 17 -4.86 7.49 18.56
CA HIS A 17 -4.75 7.13 17.16
C HIS A 17 -5.88 6.14 16.82
N VAL A 18 -6.67 6.46 15.80
CA VAL A 18 -7.64 5.51 15.26
C VAL A 18 -6.89 4.57 14.31
N SER A 19 -6.49 3.39 14.79
CA SER A 19 -5.77 2.40 13.97
C SER A 19 -6.64 1.70 12.92
N LEU A 20 -7.93 2.07 12.84
CA LEU A 20 -8.93 1.49 11.96
C LEU A 20 -8.90 2.03 10.52
N GLY A 21 -7.88 2.78 10.08
CA GLY A 21 -7.84 3.36 8.72
C GLY A 21 -8.13 2.35 7.59
N ALA A 22 -7.75 1.08 7.80
CA ALA A 22 -8.06 0.00 6.86
C ALA A 22 -9.56 -0.37 6.79
N VAL A 23 -10.31 -0.24 7.88
CA VAL A 23 -11.71 -0.72 7.96
C VAL A 23 -12.66 0.06 7.05
N PRO A 24 -12.71 1.41 7.08
CA PRO A 24 -13.51 2.17 6.12
C PRO A 24 -13.07 1.96 4.67
N MET A 25 -11.78 1.77 4.45
CA MET A 25 -11.22 1.50 3.12
C MET A 25 -11.73 0.17 2.54
N VAL A 26 -11.67 -0.92 3.33
CA VAL A 26 -12.17 -2.23 2.92
C VAL A 26 -13.68 -2.19 2.71
N ALA A 27 -14.43 -1.63 3.66
CA ALA A 27 -15.89 -1.54 3.58
C ALA A 27 -16.35 -0.76 2.32
N LYS A 28 -15.68 0.36 2.01
CA LYS A 28 -15.94 1.14 0.79
C LYS A 28 -15.56 0.39 -0.48
N PHE A 29 -14.44 -0.33 -0.48
CA PHE A 29 -13.98 -1.10 -1.64
C PHE A 29 -14.94 -2.26 -1.97
N ALA A 30 -15.33 -3.02 -0.95
CA ALA A 30 -16.18 -4.20 -1.11
C ALA A 30 -17.69 -3.87 -1.08
N ASN A 31 -18.05 -2.58 -1.03
CA ASN A 31 -19.42 -2.08 -0.97
C ASN A 31 -20.29 -2.78 0.09
N MET A 32 -19.77 -2.81 1.33
CA MET A 32 -20.42 -3.45 2.47
C MET A 32 -20.38 -2.53 3.70
N SER A 33 -21.28 -2.80 4.66
CA SER A 33 -21.26 -2.12 5.95
C SER A 33 -20.16 -2.65 6.87
N VAL A 34 -19.75 -1.86 7.86
CA VAL A 34 -18.75 -2.28 8.86
C VAL A 34 -19.18 -3.55 9.62
N PRO A 35 -20.44 -3.70 10.07
CA PRO A 35 -20.88 -4.95 10.70
C PRO A 35 -20.74 -6.16 9.77
N GLN A 36 -21.15 -6.06 8.50
CA GLN A 36 -20.97 -7.16 7.53
C GLN A 36 -19.50 -7.53 7.33
N MET A 37 -18.60 -6.55 7.35
CA MET A 37 -17.17 -6.78 7.27
C MET A 37 -16.62 -7.46 8.54
N GLN A 38 -17.17 -7.18 9.72
CA GLN A 38 -16.77 -7.83 10.98
C GLN A 38 -17.19 -9.30 11.06
N GLU A 39 -18.19 -9.71 10.28
CA GLU A 39 -18.62 -11.11 10.16
C GLU A 39 -17.78 -11.92 9.15
N LEU A 40 -16.84 -11.28 8.43
CA LEU A 40 -15.97 -11.99 7.50
C LEU A 40 -14.96 -12.88 8.25
N ASP A 41 -14.62 -14.01 7.62
CA ASP A 41 -13.45 -14.75 8.04
C ASP A 41 -12.20 -13.87 7.94
N PHE A 42 -11.24 -14.11 8.84
CA PHE A 42 -10.02 -13.31 8.90
C PHE A 42 -9.23 -13.35 7.59
N ILE A 43 -9.20 -14.50 6.89
CA ILE A 43 -8.52 -14.63 5.60
C ILE A 43 -9.24 -13.81 4.51
N ASP A 44 -10.57 -13.87 4.46
CA ASP A 44 -11.36 -13.09 3.51
C ASP A 44 -11.18 -11.59 3.72
N TYR A 45 -11.17 -11.16 4.98
CA TYR A 45 -10.85 -9.78 5.36
C TYR A 45 -9.44 -9.38 4.87
N LEU A 46 -8.42 -10.23 5.04
CA LEU A 46 -7.06 -9.91 4.60
C LEU A 46 -6.93 -9.81 3.08
N ILE A 47 -7.63 -10.65 2.33
CA ILE A 47 -7.67 -10.59 0.86
C ILE A 47 -8.31 -9.27 0.42
N LEU A 48 -9.50 -8.96 0.93
CA LEU A 48 -10.20 -7.72 0.59
C LEU A 48 -9.40 -6.48 1.02
N ARG A 49 -8.71 -6.54 2.16
CA ARG A 49 -7.85 -5.46 2.62
C ARG A 49 -6.70 -5.19 1.67
N ARG A 50 -6.04 -6.24 1.17
CA ARG A 50 -4.95 -6.12 0.18
C ARG A 50 -5.47 -5.43 -1.08
N ASP A 51 -6.58 -5.92 -1.63
CA ASP A 51 -7.11 -5.44 -2.90
C ASP A 51 -7.66 -4.01 -2.76
N ALA A 52 -8.28 -3.68 -1.62
CA ALA A 52 -8.70 -2.32 -1.30
C ALA A 52 -7.52 -1.35 -1.23
N PHE A 53 -6.39 -1.76 -0.64
CA PHE A 53 -5.19 -0.95 -0.55
C PHE A 53 -4.57 -0.69 -1.93
N ILE A 54 -4.45 -1.73 -2.76
CA ILE A 54 -3.99 -1.60 -4.15
C ILE A 54 -4.93 -0.69 -4.94
N SER A 55 -6.24 -0.89 -4.84
CA SER A 55 -7.25 -0.06 -5.51
C SER A 55 -7.17 1.40 -5.10
N ALA A 56 -6.89 1.68 -3.83
CA ALA A 56 -6.71 3.05 -3.34
C ALA A 56 -5.49 3.72 -3.96
N LEU A 57 -4.34 3.04 -3.99
CA LEU A 57 -3.09 3.57 -4.55
C LEU A 57 -3.14 3.72 -6.07
N SER A 58 -3.82 2.83 -6.79
CA SER A 58 -3.95 2.90 -8.26
C SER A 58 -4.74 4.12 -8.78
N ARG A 59 -5.33 4.95 -7.91
CA ARG A 59 -6.14 6.12 -8.29
C ARG A 59 -5.34 7.41 -8.44
N SER A 60 -4.08 7.44 -8.02
CA SER A 60 -3.20 8.59 -8.17
C SER A 60 -1.89 8.20 -8.85
N LYS A 61 -1.21 9.19 -9.42
CA LYS A 61 0.10 8.97 -10.05
C LYS A 61 1.14 8.59 -8.99
N GLU A 62 1.15 9.30 -7.86
CA GLU A 62 2.04 9.06 -6.73
C GLU A 62 1.80 7.67 -6.12
N GLY A 63 0.55 7.22 -6.07
CA GLY A 63 0.21 5.88 -5.60
C GLY A 63 0.65 4.78 -6.56
N LEU A 64 0.56 4.99 -7.88
CA LEU A 64 1.12 4.09 -8.88
C LEU A 64 2.64 3.99 -8.77
N GLU A 65 3.34 5.12 -8.60
CA GLU A 65 4.79 5.14 -8.38
C GLU A 65 5.17 4.38 -7.09
N ALA A 66 4.38 4.50 -6.03
CA ALA A 66 4.58 3.74 -4.79
C ALA A 66 4.39 2.21 -5.00
N LEU A 67 3.38 1.80 -5.76
CA LEU A 67 3.15 0.39 -6.11
C LEU A 67 4.29 -0.16 -6.98
N GLU A 68 4.78 0.61 -7.95
CA GLU A 68 5.93 0.23 -8.77
C GLU A 68 7.19 0.05 -7.92
N ALA A 69 7.46 0.98 -6.99
CA ALA A 69 8.58 0.86 -6.06
C ALA A 69 8.47 -0.36 -5.13
N ALA A 70 7.26 -0.68 -4.67
CA ALA A 70 7.01 -1.89 -3.87
C ALA A 70 7.29 -3.15 -4.70
N TRP A 71 6.76 -3.22 -5.92
CA TRP A 71 7.00 -4.35 -6.84
C TRP A 71 8.48 -4.55 -7.16
N MET A 72 9.23 -3.46 -7.36
CA MET A 72 10.68 -3.52 -7.58
C MET A 72 11.44 -4.11 -6.39
N LYS A 73 10.98 -3.88 -5.15
CA LYS A 73 11.60 -4.45 -3.93
C LYS A 73 11.30 -5.93 -3.75
N GLU A 74 10.19 -6.43 -4.30
CA GLU A 74 9.87 -7.87 -4.29
C GLU A 74 10.75 -8.67 -5.26
N GLN A 75 11.35 -8.00 -6.25
CA GLN A 75 12.25 -8.66 -7.20
C GLN A 75 13.54 -9.10 -6.51
N THR A 76 13.79 -10.41 -6.51
CA THR A 76 15.00 -11.01 -5.94
C THR A 76 16.13 -11.18 -6.95
N LYS A 77 15.86 -10.98 -8.24
CA LYS A 77 16.83 -11.10 -9.33
C LYS A 77 17.04 -9.73 -9.99
N ALA A 78 18.30 -9.36 -10.15
CA ALA A 78 18.66 -8.12 -10.82
C ALA A 78 18.28 -8.16 -12.31
N ASP A 79 17.56 -7.13 -12.78
CA ASP A 79 17.34 -6.92 -14.21
C ASP A 79 18.63 -6.40 -14.86
N ARG A 80 19.47 -7.35 -15.29
CA ARG A 80 20.77 -7.07 -15.93
C ARG A 80 20.62 -6.36 -17.28
N ALA A 81 19.48 -6.48 -17.95
CA ALA A 81 19.26 -5.83 -19.24
C ALA A 81 18.97 -4.34 -19.05
N ALA A 82 18.12 -3.99 -18.07
CA ALA A 82 17.91 -2.61 -17.67
C ALA A 82 19.20 -1.96 -17.14
N LEU A 83 19.93 -2.66 -16.24
CA LEU A 83 21.19 -2.17 -15.69
C LEU A 83 22.24 -1.88 -16.77
N ARG A 84 22.37 -2.75 -17.78
CA ARG A 84 23.31 -2.52 -18.88
C ARG A 84 22.97 -1.29 -19.71
N ARG A 85 21.68 -1.01 -19.96
CA ARG A 85 21.23 0.21 -20.66
C ARG A 85 21.60 1.48 -19.88
N VAL A 86 21.39 1.50 -18.56
CA VAL A 86 21.72 2.66 -17.71
C VAL A 86 23.24 2.87 -17.63
N ILE A 87 24.02 1.81 -17.43
CA ILE A 87 25.48 1.90 -17.27
C ILE A 87 26.18 2.27 -18.59
N HIS A 88 25.76 1.71 -19.72
CA HIS A 88 26.40 1.97 -21.02
C HIS A 88 25.84 3.20 -21.74
N GLY A 89 24.63 3.66 -21.40
CA GLY A 89 24.05 4.91 -21.90
C GLY A 89 24.62 6.17 -21.22
N ARG A 90 25.25 6.03 -20.06
CA ARG A 90 25.94 7.11 -19.36
C ARG A 90 27.33 7.30 -19.98
N LYS A 91 27.40 7.99 -21.13
CA LYS A 91 28.69 8.52 -21.63
C LYS A 91 29.27 9.41 -20.52
N ARG A 92 30.52 9.14 -20.15
CA ARG A 92 31.31 9.97 -19.23
C ARG A 92 31.46 11.39 -19.76
#